data_AF-A0A842WQG0-F1
#
_entry.id   AF-A0A842WQG0-F1
#
_cell.length_a   1.000
_cell.length_b   1.000
_cell.length_c   1.000
_cell.angle_alpha   90.00
_cell.angle_beta   90.00
_cell.angle_gamma   90.00
#
_symmetry.space_group_name_H-M   'P 1'
#
loop_
_entity.id
_entity.type
_entity.pdbx_description
1 polymer ?
#
loop_
_entity_poly.entity_id
_entity_poly.type
_entity_poly.pdbx_seq_one_letter_code
_entity_poly.pdbx_strand_id
1 'polypeptide(L)'
;MSPRVKAFPETREEPRKKILLIPPVLILGGWGLTILHESLRFIGSLIAFTGVLTVFLVGMIFADLWVASRRTKDIIKARERRMRESGGEADDPDDPFIDTLEESAD
;
A
#
# COMPACT_ATOMS: atom_id res chain seq x y z
N MET A 1 -4.74 -40.40 8.02
CA MET A 1 -4.58 -39.91 6.64
C MET A 1 -4.76 -38.39 6.71
N SER A 2 -3.66 -37.62 6.77
CA SER A 2 -3.71 -36.18 7.06
C SER A 2 -4.38 -35.41 5.91
N PRO A 3 -5.30 -34.47 6.18
CA PRO A 3 -5.88 -33.62 5.15
C PRO A 3 -4.79 -32.74 4.54
N ARG A 4 -4.70 -32.74 3.21
CA ARG A 4 -3.81 -31.86 2.44
C ARG A 4 -4.31 -30.43 2.58
N VAL A 5 -3.65 -29.63 3.41
CA VAL A 5 -3.86 -28.18 3.48
C VAL A 5 -3.48 -27.59 2.12
N LYS A 6 -4.48 -27.12 1.37
CA LYS A 6 -4.28 -26.46 0.08
C LYS A 6 -3.78 -25.04 0.38
N ALA A 7 -2.50 -24.79 0.13
CA ALA A 7 -1.92 -23.46 0.28
C ALA A 7 -2.77 -22.44 -0.51
N PHE A 8 -3.20 -21.38 0.17
CA PHE A 8 -3.88 -20.26 -0.48
C PHE A 8 -2.97 -19.71 -1.59
N PRO A 9 -3.52 -19.41 -2.79
CA PRO A 9 -2.72 -18.88 -3.88
C PRO A 9 -2.11 -17.54 -3.46
N GLU A 10 -0.78 -17.46 -3.52
CA GLU A 10 -0.02 -16.24 -3.21
C GLU A 10 -0.27 -15.23 -4.33
N THR A 11 -1.26 -14.35 -4.15
CA THR A 11 -1.54 -13.25 -5.09
C THR A 11 -0.43 -12.22 -4.99
N ARG A 12 0.62 -12.38 -5.80
CA ARG A 12 1.58 -11.31 -6.06
C ARG A 12 0.94 -10.27 -6.99
N GLU A 13 0.18 -9.35 -6.42
CA GLU A 13 -0.18 -8.11 -7.10
C GLU A 13 1.03 -7.17 -7.09
N GLU A 14 2.00 -7.42 -7.97
CA GLU A 14 3.08 -6.46 -8.16
C GLU A 14 2.49 -5.15 -8.73
N PRO A 15 2.69 -4.00 -8.06
CA PRO A 15 2.12 -2.75 -8.52
C PRO A 15 2.67 -2.43 -9.91
N ARG A 16 1.78 -2.14 -10.86
CA ARG A 16 2.14 -1.82 -12.25
C ARG A 16 2.94 -0.51 -12.29
N LYS A 17 4.26 -0.61 -12.12
CA LYS A 17 5.23 0.52 -12.08
C LYS A 17 5.10 1.49 -13.26
N LYS A 18 4.58 1.02 -14.41
CA LYS A 18 4.35 1.82 -15.62
C LYS A 18 3.41 3.00 -15.42
N ILE A 19 2.44 2.91 -14.52
CA ILE A 19 1.46 3.99 -14.27
C ILE A 19 2.15 5.21 -13.63
N LEU A 20 3.25 5.00 -12.89
CA LEU A 20 4.04 6.07 -12.28
C LEU A 20 4.77 6.95 -13.31
N LEU A 21 4.88 6.50 -14.57
CA LEU A 21 5.50 7.25 -15.65
C LEU A 21 4.56 8.27 -16.31
N ILE A 22 3.25 8.19 -16.05
CA ILE A 22 2.27 9.08 -16.69
C ILE A 22 2.55 10.56 -16.36
N PRO A 23 2.76 10.96 -15.09
CA PRO A 23 3.02 12.37 -14.76
C PRO A 23 4.25 12.97 -15.45
N PRO A 24 5.47 12.36 -15.42
CA PRO A 24 6.62 12.93 -16.10
C PRO A 24 6.45 12.96 -17.62
N VAL A 25 5.75 11.99 -18.22
CA VAL A 25 5.45 12.00 -19.66
C VAL A 25 4.53 13.18 -20.03
N LEU A 26 3.51 13.46 -19.21
CA LEU A 26 2.64 14.61 -19.42
C LEU A 26 3.39 15.94 -19.28
N ILE A 27 4.27 16.07 -18.28
CA ILE A 27 5.08 17.28 -18.08
C ILE A 27 5.99 17.52 -19.28
N LEU A 28 6.77 16.50 -19.67
CA LEU A 28 7.73 16.63 -20.78
C LEU A 28 7.03 16.79 -22.13
N GLY A 29 5.95 16.05 -22.37
CA GLY A 29 5.15 16.14 -23.58
C GLY A 29 4.46 17.49 -23.72
N GLY A 30 3.84 17.98 -22.65
CA GLY A 30 3.22 19.32 -22.61
C GLY A 30 4.24 20.43 -22.83
N TRP A 31 5.38 20.37 -22.12
CA TRP A 31 6.45 21.36 -22.25
C TRP A 31 7.07 21.37 -23.65
N GLY A 32 7.31 20.18 -24.24
CA GLY A 32 7.78 20.04 -25.61
C GLY A 32 6.80 20.66 -26.61
N LEU A 33 5.49 20.43 -26.43
CA LEU A 33 4.44 21.02 -27.26
C LEU A 33 4.44 22.56 -27.18
N THR A 34 4.65 23.11 -25.98
CA THR A 34 4.73 24.56 -25.74
C THR A 34 5.89 25.22 -26.48
N ILE A 35 7.02 24.52 -26.63
CA ILE A 35 8.23 25.05 -27.28
C ILE A 35 8.19 24.84 -28.80
N LEU A 36 7.70 23.69 -29.26
CA LEU A 36 7.75 23.29 -30.66
C LEU A 36 6.62 23.90 -31.50
N HIS A 37 5.46 24.19 -30.90
CA HIS A 37 4.28 24.63 -31.63
C HIS A 37 3.62 25.84 -30.97
N GLU A 38 3.84 27.02 -31.54
CA GLU A 38 3.29 28.28 -31.04
C GLU A 38 1.75 28.29 -31.00
N SER A 39 1.10 27.67 -31.99
CA SER A 39 -0.36 27.51 -32.03
C SER A 39 -0.92 26.59 -30.95
N LEU A 40 -0.13 25.62 -30.48
CA LEU A 40 -0.52 24.66 -29.45
C LEU A 40 0.02 25.04 -28.06
N ARG A 41 0.63 26.23 -27.93
CA ARG A 41 1.31 26.66 -26.70
C ARG A 41 0.40 26.64 -25.48
N PHE A 42 -0.85 27.08 -25.65
CA PHE A 42 -1.88 27.03 -24.61
C PHE A 42 -2.18 25.59 -24.17
N ILE A 43 -2.42 24.70 -25.13
CA ILE A 43 -2.71 23.28 -24.86
C ILE A 43 -1.51 22.59 -24.20
N GLY A 44 -0.30 22.83 -24.70
CA GLY A 44 0.93 22.31 -24.09
C GLY A 44 1.10 22.76 -22.64
N SER A 45 0.78 24.03 -22.34
CA SER A 45 0.83 24.55 -20.98
C SER A 45 -0.20 23.89 -20.05
N LEU A 46 -1.41 23.63 -20.54
CA LEU A 46 -2.44 22.90 -19.79
C LEU A 46 -2.00 21.47 -19.50
N ILE A 47 -1.49 20.76 -20.49
CA ILE A 47 -1.00 19.38 -20.35
C ILE A 47 0.13 19.32 -19.32
N ALA A 48 1.09 20.24 -19.40
CA ALA A 48 2.19 20.31 -18.44
C ALA A 48 1.68 20.59 -17.02
N PHE A 49 0.73 21.53 -16.87
CA PHE A 49 0.12 21.86 -15.58
C PHE A 49 -0.65 20.69 -14.99
N THR A 50 -1.43 19.97 -15.80
CA THR A 50 -2.11 18.73 -15.39
C THR A 50 -1.09 17.68 -14.94
N GLY A 51 0.02 17.51 -15.67
CA GLY A 51 1.12 16.64 -15.26
C GLY A 51 1.65 16.98 -13.87
N VAL A 52 1.93 18.27 -13.60
CA VAL A 52 2.38 18.72 -12.26
C VAL A 52 1.33 18.45 -11.18
N LEU A 53 0.05 18.74 -11.45
CA LEU A 53 -1.04 18.46 -10.51
C LEU A 53 -1.14 16.96 -10.17
N THR A 54 -0.97 16.08 -11.16
CA THR A 54 -0.98 14.64 -10.91
C THR A 54 0.20 14.18 -10.04
N VAL A 55 1.39 14.76 -10.20
CA VAL A 55 2.53 14.48 -9.28
C VAL A 55 2.16 14.87 -7.85
N PHE A 56 1.58 16.05 -7.66
CA PHE A 56 1.15 16.49 -6.33
C PHE A 56 0.10 15.58 -5.71
N LEU A 57 -0.91 15.18 -6.48
CA LEU A 57 -1.97 14.28 -6.02
C LEU A 57 -1.40 12.92 -5.60
N VAL A 58 -0.55 12.32 -6.44
CA VAL A 58 0.11 11.04 -6.13
C VAL A 58 0.99 11.20 -4.90
N GLY A 59 1.81 12.26 -4.83
CA GLY A 59 2.67 12.53 -3.68
C GLY A 59 1.89 12.69 -2.37
N MET A 60 0.75 13.38 -2.40
CA MET A 60 -0.14 13.53 -1.24
C MET A 60 -0.72 12.18 -0.80
N ILE A 61 -1.21 11.36 -1.74
CA ILE A 61 -1.73 10.03 -1.42
C ILE A 61 -0.64 9.15 -0.81
N PHE A 62 0.58 9.17 -1.36
CA PHE A 62 1.70 8.42 -0.79
C PHE A 62 2.09 8.91 0.60
N ALA A 63 2.06 10.22 0.84
CA ALA A 63 2.31 10.79 2.16
C ALA A 63 1.25 10.33 3.17
N ASP A 64 -0.03 10.34 2.79
CA ASP A 64 -1.13 9.88 3.64
C ASP A 64 -1.03 8.37 3.94
N LEU A 65 -0.74 7.56 2.92
CA LEU A 65 -0.53 6.11 3.06
C LEU A 65 0.68 5.80 3.95
N TRP A 66 1.76 6.58 3.83
CA TRP A 66 2.94 6.46 4.68
C TRP A 66 2.62 6.78 6.15
N VAL A 67 1.87 7.84 6.41
CA VAL A 67 1.42 8.21 7.76
C VAL A 67 0.52 7.13 8.35
N ALA A 68 -0.43 6.61 7.57
CA ALA A 68 -1.29 5.50 7.98
C ALA A 68 -0.47 4.25 8.32
N SER A 69 0.46 3.85 7.45
CA SER A 69 1.34 2.70 7.68
C SER A 69 2.19 2.85 8.94
N ARG A 70 2.73 4.06 9.18
CA ARG A 70 3.51 4.37 10.39
C ARG A 70 2.65 4.23 11.64
N ARG A 71 1.42 4.75 11.65
CA ARG A 71 0.48 4.60 12.77
C ARG A 71 0.13 3.14 13.04
N THR A 72 -0.10 2.34 12.00
CA THR A 72 -0.37 0.91 12.18
C THR A 72 0.83 0.18 12.79
N LYS A 73 2.05 0.48 12.33
CA LYS A 73 3.28 -0.07 12.92
C LYS A 73 3.46 0.36 14.38
N ASP A 74 3.12 1.60 14.72
CA ASP A 74 3.20 2.10 16.10
C ASP A 74 2.19 1.38 17.02
N ILE A 75 0.96 1.12 16.55
CA ILE A 75 -0.05 0.35 17.30
C ILE A 75 0.39 -1.10 17.52
N ILE A 76 0.92 -1.76 16.48
CA ILE A 76 1.43 -3.14 16.57
C ILE A 76 2.60 -3.19 17.55
N LYS A 77 3.55 -2.26 17.44
CA LYS A 77 4.71 -2.18 18.33
C LYS A 77 4.30 -1.88 19.77
N ALA A 78 3.25 -1.08 19.99
CA ALA A 78 2.70 -0.84 21.32
C ALA A 78 2.05 -2.11 21.92
N ARG A 79 1.38 -2.93 21.10
CA ARG A 79 0.80 -4.21 21.53
C ARG A 79 1.89 -5.24 21.85
N GLU A 80 2.91 -5.36 21.00
CA GLU A 80 4.08 -6.21 21.21
C GLU A 80 4.84 -5.82 22.49
N ARG A 81 4.99 -4.50 22.73
CA ARG A 81 5.63 -3.99 23.94
C ARG A 81 4.82 -4.32 25.20
N ARG A 82 3.49 -4.23 25.16
CA ARG A 82 2.63 -4.67 26.29
C ARG A 82 2.75 -6.16 26.55
N MET A 83 2.73 -7.00 25.51
CA MET A 83 2.95 -8.45 25.65
C MET A 83 4.34 -8.78 26.21
N ARG A 84 5.36 -7.99 25.89
CA ARG A 84 6.73 -8.20 26.36
C ARG A 84 7.00 -7.64 27.76
N GLU A 85 6.29 -6.59 28.17
CA GLU A 85 6.34 -6.00 29.51
C GLU A 85 5.50 -6.80 30.53
N SER A 86 4.46 -7.51 30.08
CA SER A 86 3.75 -8.55 30.84
C SER A 86 4.57 -9.85 30.91
N GLY A 87 5.77 -9.77 31.49
CA GLY A 87 6.80 -10.81 31.57
C GLY A 87 6.29 -12.25 31.58
N GLY A 88 6.93 -13.08 30.75
CA GLY A 88 6.49 -14.43 30.40
C GLY A 88 5.99 -15.28 31.55
N GLU A 89 4.69 -15.55 31.53
CA GLU A 89 4.01 -16.72 32.09
C GLU A 89 2.52 -16.59 31.72
N ALA A 90 2.19 -17.05 30.52
CA ALA A 90 0.88 -17.53 30.14
C ALA A 90 1.04 -18.15 28.75
N ASP A 91 1.39 -19.43 28.76
CA ASP A 91 0.85 -20.34 27.76
C ASP A 91 -0.66 -20.08 27.68
N ASP A 92 -1.15 -19.92 26.46
CA ASP A 92 -2.53 -19.65 26.06
C ASP A 92 -3.08 -18.23 26.23
N PRO A 93 -3.19 -17.50 25.10
CA PRO A 93 -4.21 -16.48 24.95
C PRO A 93 -5.03 -16.77 23.70
N ASP A 94 -6.17 -17.46 23.85
CA ASP A 94 -7.32 -17.41 22.93
C ASP A 94 -6.91 -17.21 21.46
N ASP A 95 -6.31 -18.24 20.84
CA ASP A 95 -6.13 -18.27 19.40
C ASP A 95 -7.52 -18.49 18.77
N PRO A 96 -8.09 -17.49 18.04
CA PRO A 96 -9.43 -17.61 17.46
C PRO A 96 -9.51 -18.63 16.31
N PHE A 97 -8.43 -19.38 16.05
CA PHE A 97 -8.38 -20.49 15.09
C PHE A 97 -8.24 -21.88 15.74
N ILE A 98 -8.12 -21.99 17.07
CA ILE A 98 -8.19 -23.26 17.79
C ILE A 98 -9.63 -23.41 18.30
N ASP A 99 -10.55 -23.78 17.40
CA ASP A 99 -11.88 -24.24 17.81
C ASP A 99 -11.70 -25.56 18.56
N THR A 100 -12.28 -25.63 19.76
CA THR A 100 -12.38 -26.79 20.66
C THR A 100 -13.25 -27.91 20.08
N LEU A 101 -12.88 -28.44 18.91
CA LEU A 101 -13.53 -29.57 18.26
C LEU A 101 -12.72 -30.86 18.43
N GLU A 102 -12.42 -31.27 19.67
CA GLU A 102 -12.10 -32.69 19.98
C GLU A 102 -11.94 -32.94 21.49
N GLU A 103 -12.96 -32.63 22.30
CA GLU A 103 -13.06 -33.27 23.64
C GLU A 103 -14.51 -33.40 24.10
N SER A 104 -15.29 -34.16 23.36
CA SER A 104 -16.56 -34.74 23.85
C SER A 104 -16.84 -36.07 23.15
N ALA A 105 -15.89 -37.00 23.29
CA ALA A 105 -16.09 -38.41 22.98
C ALA A 105 -15.10 -39.28 23.78
N ASP A 106 -15.35 -39.42 25.09
CA ASP A 106 -15.44 -40.72 25.77
C ASP A 106 -15.97 -40.55 27.21
#